data_AF-A0AAQ4CVH7-F1
#
_entry.id   AF-A0AAQ4CVH7-F1
#
_cell.length_a   1.000
_cell.length_b   1.000
_cell.length_c   1.000
_cell.angle_alpha   90.00
_cell.angle_beta   90.00
_cell.angle_gamma   90.00
#
_symmetry.space_group_name_H-M   'P 1'
#
loop_
_entity.id
_entity.type
_entity.pdbx_description
1 polymer ?
#
loop_
_entity_poly.entity_id
_entity_poly.type
_entity_poly.pdbx_seq_one_letter_code
_entity_poly.pdbx_strand_id
1 'polypeptide(L)'
;MSVVITIKVDKRIAELIEKMIRLGIAKTKNEAVNLLIEHGRSEIEKWVEKEEKVEELVNKWLKEGFPYKGLNTSDLREERI
;
A
#
# COMPACT_ATOMS: atom_id res chain seq x y z
N MET A 1 -1.76 -1.38 -27.21
CA MET A 1 -3.15 -0.93 -27.47
C MET A 1 -3.97 -1.25 -26.23
N SER A 2 -4.75 -0.29 -25.72
CA SER A 2 -5.71 -0.53 -24.64
C SER A 2 -7.12 -0.59 -25.21
N VAL A 3 -7.97 -1.44 -24.62
CA VAL A 3 -9.38 -1.59 -24.97
C VAL A 3 -10.21 -1.28 -23.73
N VAL A 4 -11.24 -0.46 -23.89
CA VAL A 4 -12.16 -0.13 -22.79
C VAL A 4 -13.26 -1.18 -22.73
N ILE A 5 -13.48 -1.73 -21.54
CA ILE A 5 -14.54 -2.68 -21.25
C ILE A 5 -15.36 -2.22 -20.05
N THR A 6 -16.62 -2.62 -19.99
CA THR A 6 -17.47 -2.47 -18.81
C THR A 6 -17.66 -3.83 -18.17
N ILE A 7 -17.31 -3.95 -16.89
CA ILE A 7 -17.45 -5.19 -16.13
C ILE A 7 -18.35 -4.98 -14.91
N LYS A 8 -19.16 -6.00 -14.59
CA LYS A 8 -19.85 -6.09 -13.30
C LYS A 8 -19.01 -6.97 -12.39
N VAL A 9 -18.76 -6.51 -11.17
CA VAL A 9 -17.97 -7.23 -10.18
C VAL A 9 -18.75 -7.40 -8.87
N ASP A 10 -18.37 -8.42 -8.10
CA ASP A 10 -18.85 -8.60 -6.73
C ASP A 10 -18.47 -7.38 -5.88
N LYS A 11 -19.33 -7.02 -4.92
CA LYS A 11 -19.11 -5.87 -4.04
C LYS A 11 -17.76 -5.92 -3.33
N ARG A 12 -17.30 -7.11 -2.93
CA ARG A 12 -16.00 -7.30 -2.26
C ARG A 12 -14.82 -6.92 -3.17
N ILE A 13 -14.95 -7.15 -4.47
CA ILE A 13 -13.92 -6.74 -5.44
C ILE A 13 -13.93 -5.23 -5.63
N ALA A 14 -15.12 -4.61 -5.67
CA ALA A 14 -15.23 -3.16 -5.73
C ALA A 14 -14.61 -2.49 -4.48
N GLU A 15 -14.88 -3.01 -3.29
CA GLU A 15 -14.28 -2.55 -2.03
C GLU A 15 -12.75 -2.74 -2.02
N LEU A 16 -12.25 -3.86 -2.53
CA LEU A 16 -10.81 -4.09 -2.66
C LEU A 16 -10.15 -3.07 -3.60
N ILE A 17 -10.77 -2.77 -4.75
CA ILE A 17 -10.29 -1.75 -5.69
C ILE A 17 -10.22 -0.37 -5.03
N GLU A 18 -11.25 0.01 -4.26
CA GLU A 18 -11.25 1.29 -3.54
C GLU A 18 -10.15 1.33 -2.46
N LYS A 19 -9.94 0.21 -1.76
CA LYS A 19 -8.88 0.06 -0.77
C LYS A 19 -7.49 0.18 -1.38
N MET A 20 -7.26 -0.43 -2.55
CA MET A 20 -6.01 -0.31 -3.30
C MET A 20 -5.70 1.15 -3.66
N ILE A 21 -6.72 1.92 -4.06
CA ILE A 21 -6.55 3.35 -4.39
C ILE A 21 -6.24 4.16 -3.13
N ARG A 22 -7.00 3.93 -2.05
CA ARG A 22 -6.79 4.63 -0.77
C ARG A 22 -5.39 4.43 -0.22
N LEU A 23 -4.87 3.21 -0.31
CA LEU A 23 -3.54 2.82 0.16
C LEU A 23 -2.41 3.17 -0.82
N GLY A 24 -2.72 3.78 -1.97
CA GLY A 24 -1.71 4.18 -2.95
C GLY A 24 -1.11 3.03 -3.77
N ILE A 25 -1.66 1.81 -3.66
CA ILE A 25 -1.27 0.64 -4.46
C ILE A 25 -1.60 0.85 -5.94
N ALA A 26 -2.68 1.59 -6.22
CA ALA A 26 -3.07 1.99 -7.57
C ALA A 26 -3.51 3.46 -7.58
N LYS A 27 -3.29 4.16 -8.69
CA LYS A 27 -3.72 5.56 -8.86
C LYS A 27 -5.15 5.67 -9.37
N THR A 28 -5.63 4.65 -10.09
CA THR A 28 -6.97 4.65 -10.72
C THR A 28 -7.67 3.30 -10.59
N LYS A 29 -8.99 3.28 -10.77
CA LYS A 29 -9.77 2.03 -10.81
C LYS A 29 -9.30 1.08 -11.92
N ASN A 30 -8.93 1.62 -13.08
CA ASN A 30 -8.44 0.82 -14.19
C ASN A 30 -7.10 0.15 -13.87
N GLU A 31 -6.17 0.89 -13.27
CA GLU A 31 -4.89 0.34 -12.80
C GLU A 31 -5.10 -0.74 -11.74
N ALA A 32 -5.98 -0.50 -10.76
CA ALA A 32 -6.32 -1.50 -9.75
C ALA A 32 -6.90 -2.79 -10.35
N VAL A 33 -7.80 -2.66 -11.34
CA VAL A 33 -8.37 -3.82 -12.05
C VAL A 33 -7.30 -4.57 -12.84
N ASN A 34 -6.41 -3.86 -13.53
CA ASN A 34 -5.31 -4.49 -14.26
C ASN A 34 -4.37 -5.25 -13.33
N LEU A 35 -3.99 -4.66 -12.19
CA LEU A 35 -3.18 -5.32 -11.16
C LEU A 35 -3.87 -6.58 -10.61
N LEU A 36 -5.19 -6.53 -10.38
CA LEU A 36 -5.98 -7.69 -9.97
C LEU A 36 -5.98 -8.81 -11.03
N ILE A 37 -6.03 -8.45 -12.31
CA ILE A 37 -5.97 -9.42 -13.41
C ILE A 37 -4.56 -10.01 -13.56
N GLU A 38 -3.52 -9.19 -13.43
CA GLU A 38 -2.13 -9.58 -13.64
C GLU A 38 -1.56 -10.43 -12.50
N HIS A 39 -1.95 -10.15 -11.25
CA HIS A 39 -1.36 -10.80 -10.07
C HIS A 39 -2.35 -11.67 -9.29
N GLY A 40 -3.64 -11.53 -9.59
CA GLY A 40 -4.69 -12.23 -8.87
C GLY A 40 -4.96 -11.66 -7.49
N ARG A 41 -6.14 -11.98 -6.97
CA ARG A 41 -6.67 -11.43 -5.72
C ARG A 41 -5.78 -11.70 -4.50
N SER A 42 -5.26 -12.92 -4.35
CA SER A 42 -4.50 -13.31 -3.15
C SER A 42 -3.22 -12.51 -2.98
N GLU A 43 -2.55 -12.14 -4.07
CA GLU A 43 -1.33 -11.35 -4.01
C GLU A 43 -1.64 -9.88 -3.68
N ILE A 44 -2.70 -9.34 -4.28
CA ILE A 44 -3.18 -7.99 -3.97
C ILE A 44 -3.62 -7.86 -2.50
N GLU A 45 -4.29 -8.86 -1.93
CA GLU A 45 -4.66 -8.86 -0.52
C GLU A 45 -3.43 -8.78 0.40
N LYS A 46 -2.32 -9.47 0.08
CA LYS A 46 -1.06 -9.34 0.83
C LYS A 46 -0.45 -7.94 0.72
N TRP A 47 -0.54 -7.31 -0.44
CA TRP A 47 -0.01 -5.95 -0.64
C TRP A 47 -0.81 -4.96 0.19
N VAL A 48 -2.13 -5.11 0.18
CA VAL A 48 -3.05 -4.33 1.03
C VAL A 48 -2.70 -4.50 2.51
N GLU A 49 -2.52 -5.73 3.00
CA GLU A 49 -2.15 -5.99 4.39
C GLU A 49 -0.81 -5.34 4.78
N LYS A 50 0.17 -5.35 3.86
CA LYS A 50 1.46 -4.67 4.09
C LYS A 50 1.30 -3.17 4.21
N GLU A 51 0.57 -2.54 3.29
CA GLU A 51 0.36 -1.09 3.31
C GLU A 51 -0.45 -0.64 4.54
N GLU A 52 -1.47 -1.41 4.94
CA GLU A 52 -2.20 -1.11 6.19
C GLU A 52 -1.29 -1.17 7.42
N LYS A 53 -0.36 -2.13 7.45
CA LYS A 53 0.61 -2.23 8.54
C LYS A 53 1.60 -1.06 8.54
N VAL A 54 2.00 -0.56 7.37
CA VAL A 54 2.81 0.65 7.25
C VAL A 54 2.04 1.85 7.78
N GLU A 55 0.79 2.04 7.36
CA GLU A 55 -0.08 3.12 7.84
C GLU A 55 -0.28 3.07 9.37
N GLU A 56 -0.49 1.87 9.93
CA GLU A 56 -0.58 1.67 11.37
C GLU A 56 0.71 2.08 12.10
N LEU A 57 1.87 1.63 11.61
CA LEU A 57 3.17 1.96 12.21
C LEU A 57 3.46 3.46 12.15
N VAL A 58 3.19 4.09 11.00
CA VAL A 58 3.34 5.54 10.83
C VAL A 58 2.44 6.28 11.82
N ASN A 59 1.16 5.91 11.91
CA ASN A 59 0.23 6.52 12.86
C ASN A 59 0.66 6.32 14.32
N LYS A 60 1.20 5.15 14.65
CA LYS A 60 1.76 4.87 15.97
C LYS A 60 2.95 5.78 16.27
N TRP A 61 3.91 5.88 15.35
CA TRP A 61 5.11 6.70 15.53
C TRP A 61 4.82 8.20 15.55
N LEU A 62 3.81 8.66 14.82
CA LEU A 62 3.34 10.04 14.90
C LEU A 62 2.77 10.38 16.29
N LYS A 63 2.18 9.40 17.00
CA LYS A 63 1.60 9.57 18.34
C LYS A 63 2.62 9.37 19.47
N GLU A 64 3.42 8.32 19.37
CA GLU A 64 4.33 7.86 20.44
C GLU A 64 5.77 8.38 20.26
N GLY A 65 6.08 8.96 19.10
CA GLY A 65 7.44 9.26 18.67
C GLY A 65 8.12 8.08 18.00
N PHE A 66 9.18 8.36 17.26
CA PHE A 66 9.97 7.34 16.56
C PHE A 66 10.72 6.47 17.58
N PRO A 67 10.74 5.13 17.44
CA PRO A 67 11.42 4.24 18.37
C PRO A 67 12.95 4.23 18.12
N TYR A 68 13.63 5.29 18.54
CA TYR A 68 15.09 5.44 18.39
C TYR A 68 15.91 4.67 19.45
N LYS A 69 15.28 4.21 20.54
CA LYS A 69 15.97 3.52 21.63
C LYS A 69 16.44 2.13 21.16
N GLY A 70 17.76 1.94 21.09
CA GLY A 70 18.39 0.67 20.68
C GLY A 70 18.78 0.58 19.21
N LEU A 71 18.57 1.63 18.42
CA LEU A 71 19.08 1.71 17.05
C LEU A 71 20.54 2.17 17.05
N ASN A 72 21.37 1.53 16.22
CA ASN A 72 22.73 1.98 15.97
C ASN A 72 22.67 3.20 15.03
N THR A 73 22.81 4.41 15.58
CA THR A 73 22.78 5.67 14.83
C THR A 73 24.18 6.22 14.54
N SER A 74 25.20 5.34 14.49
CA SER A 74 26.59 5.77 14.34
C SER A 74 26.87 6.31 12.94
N ASP A 75 26.21 5.75 11.93
CA ASP A 75 26.31 6.12 10.51
C ASP A 75 25.71 7.51 10.20
N LEU A 76 24.61 7.89 10.85
CA LEU A 76 23.94 9.18 10.64
C LEU A 76 24.75 10.40 11.13
N ARG A 77 25.89 10.19 11.81
CA ARG A 77 26.76 11.26 12.33
C ARG A 77 27.94 11.57 11.40
N GLU A 78 28.24 10.69 10.44
CA GLU A 78 29.39 10.85 9.54
C GLU A 78 29.14 11.87 8.41
N GLU A 79 27.88 12.14 8.04
CA GLU A 79 27.52 13.12 7.00
C GLU A 79 27.61 14.60 7.43
N ARG A 80 28.09 14.89 8.65
CA ARG A 80 28.24 16.27 9.17
C ARG A 80 29.68 16.77 9.26
N ILE A 81 30.65 16.05 8.66
CA ILE A 81 32.07 16.45 8.64
C ILE A 81 32.42 17.07 7.27
#